data_AF-A0A520VYZ8-F1
#
_entry.id   AF-A0A520VYZ8-F1
#
_cell.length_a   1.000
_cell.length_b   1.000
_cell.length_c   1.000
_cell.angle_alpha   90.00
_cell.angle_beta   90.00
_cell.angle_gamma   90.00
#
_symmetry.space_group_name_H-M   'P 1'
#
loop_
_entity.id
_entity.type
_entity.pdbx_description
1 polymer ?
#
loop_
_entity_poly.entity_id
_entity_poly.type
_entity_poly.pdbx_seq_one_letter_code
_entity_poly.pdbx_strand_id
1 'polypeptide(L)' 'MSKKNTVKSFEDLFEQLEGIVKKMDTGDIELEESLTLFEEGMSIVEEGKKKLDEAELKIKKLTHK' A
#
# COMPACT_ATOMS: atom_id res chain seq x y z
N MET A 1 3.02 24.30 5.53
CA MET A 1 3.10 22.84 5.69
C MET A 1 1.68 22.30 5.53
N SER A 2 1.36 21.81 4.34
CA SER A 2 -0.02 21.58 3.91
C SER A 2 -0.52 20.20 4.34
N LYS A 3 -1.58 20.21 5.15
CA LYS A 3 -2.62 19.19 5.31
C LYS A 3 -2.16 17.73 5.15
N LYS A 4 -1.82 17.13 6.29
CA LYS A 4 -1.82 15.68 6.54
C LYS A 4 -3.25 15.17 6.29
N ASN A 5 -3.53 14.83 5.03
CA ASN A 5 -4.82 14.30 4.62
C ASN A 5 -4.91 12.88 5.21
N THR A 6 -5.97 12.62 5.95
CA THR A 6 -6.25 11.38 6.71
C THR A 6 -6.56 10.17 5.83
N VAL A 7 -6.13 10.20 4.57
CA VAL A 7 -6.28 9.15 3.57
C VAL A 7 -4.86 8.87 3.08
N LYS A 8 -4.29 7.72 3.44
CA LYS A 8 -2.95 7.30 2.97
C LYS A 8 -2.91 7.47 1.45
N SER A 9 -1.95 8.22 0.92
CA SER A 9 -1.79 8.35 -0.53
C SER A 9 -1.34 7.00 -1.12
N PHE A 10 -1.43 6.81 -2.44
CA PHE A 10 -0.87 5.61 -3.07
C PHE A 10 0.65 5.53 -2.88
N GLU A 11 1.32 6.69 -2.90
CA GLU A 11 2.76 6.82 -2.64
C GLU A 11 3.08 6.40 -1.19
N ASP A 12 2.27 6.81 -0.21
CA ASP A 12 2.45 6.42 1.20
C ASP A 12 2.31 4.91 1.39
N LEU A 13 1.37 4.27 0.68
CA LEU A 13 1.19 2.82 0.72
C LEU A 13 2.39 2.11 0.10
N PHE A 14 2.91 2.64 -1.01
CA PHE A 14 4.07 2.09 -1.67
C PHE A 14 5.33 2.19 -0.80
N GLU A 15 5.57 3.34 -0.16
CA GLU A 15 6.68 3.52 0.80
C GLU A 15 6.59 2.56 1.99
N GLN A 16 5.38 2.35 2.53
CA GLN A 16 5.16 1.39 3.62
C GLN A 16 5.49 -0.05 3.18
N LEU A 17 5.03 -0.45 1.99
CA LEU A 17 5.29 -1.77 1.44
C LEU A 17 6.79 -1.99 1.20
N GLU A 18 7.50 -1.00 0.64
CA GLU A 18 8.95 -1.06 0.49
C GLU A 18 9.66 -1.22 1.84
N GLY A 19 9.20 -0.52 2.87
CA GLY A 19 9.75 -0.64 4.22
C GLY A 19 9.59 -2.06 4.79
N ILE A 20 8.43 -2.68 4.57
CA ILE A 20 8.16 -4.06 4.97
C ILE A 20 9.08 -5.03 4.23
N VAL A 21 9.19 -4.90 2.90
CA VAL A 21 10.06 -5.75 2.08
C VAL A 21 11.52 -5.61 2.52
N LYS A 22 11.99 -4.38 2.74
CA LYS A 22 13.36 -4.13 3.24
C LYS A 22 13.60 -4.81 4.58
N LYS A 23 12.64 -4.75 5.51
CA LYS A 23 12.74 -5.47 6.79
C LYS A 23 12.84 -6.97 6.55
N MET A 24 11.92 -7.56 5.79
CA MET A 24 11.92 -9.00 5.48
C MET A 24 13.24 -9.47 4.83
N ASP A 25 13.90 -8.62 4.04
CA ASP A 25 15.15 -8.93 3.34
C ASP A 25 16.41 -8.82 4.23
N THR A 26 16.33 -8.17 5.41
CA THR A 26 17.47 -8.09 6.35
C THR A 26 17.85 -9.43 6.98
N GLY A 27 17.00 -10.46 6.86
CA GLY A 27 17.33 -11.86 7.15
C GLY A 27 17.40 -12.23 8.64
N ASP A 28 17.28 -11.27 9.56
CA ASP A 28 17.40 -11.47 11.01
C ASP A 28 16.05 -11.23 11.72
N ILE A 29 14.96 -11.71 11.11
CA ILE A 29 13.59 -11.53 11.59
C ILE A 29 13.04 -12.87 12.11
N GLU A 30 12.45 -12.81 13.30
CA GLU A 30 11.78 -13.98 13.90
C GLU A 30 10.54 -14.39 13.09
N LEU A 31 10.20 -15.68 13.12
CA LEU A 31 9.07 -16.21 12.34
C LEU A 31 7.76 -15.45 12.62
N GLU A 32 7.47 -15.14 13.87
CA GLU A 32 6.26 -14.41 14.28
C GLU A 32 6.22 -12.99 13.71
N GLU A 33 7.36 -12.31 13.70
CA GLU A 33 7.50 -10.98 13.12
C GLU A 33 7.41 -11.02 11.58
N SER A 34 7.95 -12.06 10.94
CA SER A 34 7.83 -12.26 9.49
C SER A 34 6.37 -12.47 9.05
N LEU A 35 5.58 -13.19 9.85
CA LEU A 35 4.15 -13.39 9.62
C LEU A 35 3.38 -12.08 9.78
N THR A 36 3.69 -11.31 10.83
CA THR A 36 3.08 -10.00 11.07
C THR A 36 3.37 -9.03 9.92
N LEU A 37 4.62 -8.95 9.47
CA LEU A 37 5.04 -8.11 8.35
C LEU A 37 4.36 -8.55 7.04
N PHE A 38 4.19 -9.85 6.83
CA PHE A 38 3.50 -10.37 5.66
C PHE A 38 2.01 -9.97 5.66
N GLU A 39 1.31 -10.13 6.79
CA GLU A 39 -0.09 -9.72 6.93
C GLU A 39 -0.27 -8.21 6.71
N GLU A 40 0.63 -7.40 7.26
CA GLU A 40 0.64 -5.94 7.05
C GLU A 40 0.86 -5.59 5.58
N GLY A 41 1.83 -6.24 4.93
CA GLY A 41 2.13 -6.05 3.51
C GLY A 41 0.94 -6.42 2.62
N MET A 42 0.25 -7.52 2.93
CA MET A 42 -0.96 -7.94 2.21
C MET A 42 -2.09 -6.92 2.33
N SER A 43 -2.31 -6.38 3.53
CA SER A 43 -3.31 -5.32 3.77
C SER A 43 -3.02 -4.05 2.96
N ILE A 44 -1.74 -3.64 2.89
CA ILE A 44 -1.31 -2.48 2.09
C ILE A 44 -1.54 -2.73 0.59
N VAL A 45 -1.24 -3.94 0.09
CA VAL A 45 -1.47 -4.31 -1.31
C VAL A 45 -2.96 -4.26 -1.65
N GLU A 46 -3.83 -4.75 -0.77
CA GLU A 46 -5.28 -4.68 -0.96
C GLU A 46 -5.79 -3.23 -1.01
N GLU A 47 -5.30 -2.36 -0.11
CA GLU A 47 -5.67 -0.95 -0.12
C GLU A 47 -5.18 -0.25 -1.41
N GLY A 48 -3.96 -0.56 -1.85
CA GLY A 48 -3.38 -0.04 -3.08
C GLY A 48 -4.19 -0.44 -4.31
N LYS A 49 -4.57 -1.72 -4.43
CA LYS A 49 -5.43 -2.23 -5.50
C LYS A 49 -6.76 -1.50 -5.53
N LYS A 50 -7.43 -1.35 -4.38
CA LYS A 50 -8.71 -0.63 -4.29
C LYS A 50 -8.60 0.81 -4.79
N LYS A 51 -7.52 1.54 -4.45
CA LYS A 51 -7.29 2.90 -4.95
C LYS A 51 -7.10 2.94 -6.47
N LEU A 52 -6.38 1.98 -7.03
CA LEU A 52 -6.20 1.86 -8.47
C LEU A 52 -7.52 1.57 -9.18
N ASP A 53 -8.33 0.66 -8.64
CA ASP A 53 -9.65 0.33 -9.18
C ASP A 53 -10.58 1.55 -9.16
N GLU A 54 -10.57 2.32 -8.07
CA GLU A 54 -11.32 3.59 -7.96
C GLU A 54 -10.84 4.64 -8.98
N ALA A 55 -9.53 4.72 -9.21
CA ALA A 55 -8.96 5.63 -10.20
C ALA A 55 -9.34 5.19 -11.62
N GLU A 56 -9.25 3.90 -11.94
CA GLU A 56 -9.66 3.34 -13.23
C GLU A 56 -11.14 3.59 -13.49
N LEU A 57 -12.00 3.39 -12.49
CA LEU A 57 -13.45 3.66 -12.61
C LEU A 57 -13.72 5.14 -12.90
N LYS A 58 -12.99 6.06 -12.26
CA LYS A 58 -13.10 7.50 -12.54
C LYS A 58 -12.68 7.82 -13.97
N ILE A 59 -11.57 7.25 -14.45
CA ILE A 59 -11.10 7.43 -15.84
C ILE A 59 -12.17 6.92 -16.81
N LYS A 60 -12.65 5.68 -16.64
CA LYS A 60 -13.70 5.08 -17.49
C LYS A 60 -14.94 5.99 -17.60
N LYS A 61 -15.39 6.57 -16.50
CA LYS A 61 -16.54 7.52 -16.51
C LYS A 61 -16.26 8.80 -17.29
N LEU A 62 -15.02 9.28 -17.31
CA LEU A 62 -14.63 10.50 -18.03
C LEU A 62 -14.39 10.25 -19.52
N THR A 63 -13.88 9.07 -19.89
CA THR A 63 -13.52 8.74 -21.28
C THR A 63 -14.69 8.17 -22.09
N HIS A 64 -15.74 7.64 -21.46
CA HIS A 64 -16.88 7.03 -22.15
C HIS A 64 -18.00 8.04 -22.48
N LYS A 65 -17.61 9.17 -23.09
CA LYS A 65 -18.54 10.21 -23.58
C LYS A 65 -18.66 10.17 -25.09
#